data_AF-A0A968K7U8-F1
#
_entry.id   AF-A0A968K7U8-F1
#
_cell.length_a   1.000
_cell.length_b   1.000
_cell.length_c   1.000
_cell.angle_alpha   90.00
_cell.angle_beta   90.00
_cell.angle_gamma   90.00
#
_symmetry.space_group_name_H-M   'P 1'
#
loop_
_entity.id
_entity.type
_entity.pdbx_description
1 polymer ?
#
loop_
_entity_poly.entity_id
_entity_poly.type
_entity_poly.pdbx_seq_one_letter_code
_entity_poly.pdbx_strand_id
1 'polypeptide(L)' 'IISEQINIVVQVNGKVREQMLADSDTSQDLIEKMAMESEKVQKFIQDKTIVKIIHVPGKLINIVVK' A
#
# COMPACT_ATOMS: atom_id res chain seq x y z
N ILE A 1 2.76 -25.13 5.12
CA ILE A 1 3.35 -23.84 5.56
C ILE A 1 2.16 -22.96 5.91
N ILE A 2 2.08 -22.47 7.15
CA ILE A 2 1.02 -21.55 7.57
C ILE A 2 1.53 -20.17 7.18
N SER A 3 0.87 -19.48 6.25
CA SER A 3 1.21 -18.09 5.95
C SER A 3 0.70 -17.23 7.11
N GLU A 4 1.63 -16.55 7.79
CA GLU A 4 1.22 -15.56 8.79
C GLU A 4 0.71 -14.34 8.05
N GLN A 5 -0.57 -14.02 8.26
CA GLN A 5 -1.17 -12.82 7.70
C GLN A 5 -0.73 -11.59 8.51
N ILE A 6 -0.21 -10.60 7.80
CA ILE A 6 0.20 -9.32 8.35
C ILE A 6 -0.75 -8.22 7.87
N ASN A 7 -1.00 -7.26 8.75
CA ASN A 7 -1.73 -6.05 8.38
C ASN A 7 -0.75 -5.03 7.78
N ILE A 8 -0.91 -4.77 6.49
CA ILE A 8 -0.22 -3.68 5.80
C ILE A 8 -1.13 -2.45 5.81
N VAL A 9 -0.57 -1.32 6.25
CA VAL A 9 -1.26 -0.04 6.20
C VAL A 9 -0.90 0.70 4.92
N VAL A 10 -1.88 1.17 4.15
CA VAL A 10 -1.62 2.03 2.99
C VAL A 10 -1.92 3.48 3.34
N GLN A 11 -0.95 4.34 3.08
CA GLN A 11 -0.98 5.76 3.32
C GLN A 11 -0.87 6.53 2.01
N VAL A 12 -1.52 7.70 1.93
CA VAL A 12 -1.33 8.68 0.85
C VAL A 12 -1.00 10.02 1.48
N ASN A 13 0.17 10.58 1.16
CA ASN A 13 0.73 11.77 1.80
C ASN A 13 0.69 11.68 3.34
N GLY A 14 1.07 10.51 3.89
CA GLY A 14 1.14 10.26 5.34
C GLY A 14 -0.20 10.03 6.04
N LYS A 15 -1.33 10.10 5.33
CA LYS A 15 -2.67 9.79 5.89
C LYS A 15 -3.09 8.37 5.53
N VAL A 16 -3.52 7.58 6.50
CA VAL A 16 -4.01 6.20 6.29
C VAL A 16 -5.28 6.21 5.44
N ARG A 17 -5.29 5.43 4.36
CA ARG A 17 -6.41 5.33 3.39
C ARG A 17 -7.01 3.92 3.33
N GLU A 18 -6.17 2.91 3.54
CA GLU A 18 -6.55 1.50 3.49
C GLU A 18 -5.74 0.73 4.54
N GLN A 19 -6.29 -0.37 5.03
CA GLN A 19 -5.54 -1.43 5.69
C GLN A 19 -5.88 -2.72 4.97
N MET A 20 -4.86 -3.49 4.60
CA MET A 20 -5.01 -4.74 3.84
C MET A 20 -4.27 -5.86 4.58
N LEU A 21 -4.85 -7.05 4.54
CA LEU A 21 -4.19 -8.27 4.97
C LEU A 21 -3.36 -8.80 3.79
N ALA A 22 -2.09 -9.09 4.04
CA ALA A 22 -1.20 -9.74 3.09
C ALA A 22 -0.48 -10.88 3.80
N ASP A 23 -0.07 -11.91 3.06
CA ASP A 23 0.80 -12.93 3.62
C ASP A 23 2.18 -12.33 3.90
N SER A 24 2.83 -12.73 4.99
CA SER A 24 4.14 -12.24 5.41
C SER A 24 5.26 -12.43 4.39
N ASP A 25 5.09 -13.38 3.46
CA ASP A 25 6.01 -13.69 2.35
C ASP A 25 5.65 -12.98 1.04
N THR A 26 4.58 -12.18 1.03
CA THR A 26 4.15 -11.42 -0.15
C THR A 26 5.25 -10.46 -0.60
N SER A 27 5.58 -10.48 -1.89
CA SER A 27 6.58 -9.58 -2.46
C SER A 27 6.12 -8.12 -2.42
N GLN A 28 7.09 -7.21 -2.29
CA GLN A 28 6.84 -5.77 -2.22
C GLN A 28 6.07 -5.27 -3.45
N ASP A 29 6.46 -5.73 -4.64
CA ASP A 29 5.81 -5.40 -5.91
C ASP A 29 4.34 -5.80 -5.94
N LEU A 30 3.99 -6.95 -5.34
CA LEU A 30 2.61 -7.40 -5.27
C LEU A 30 1.80 -6.57 -4.29
N ILE A 31 2.37 -6.21 -3.13
CA ILE A 31 1.71 -5.34 -2.15
C ILE A 31 1.49 -3.95 -2.74
N GLU A 32 2.47 -3.41 -3.45
CA GLU A 32 2.34 -2.13 -4.16
C GLU A 32 1.23 -2.19 -5.21
N LYS A 33 1.20 -3.24 -6.03
CA LYS A 33 0.14 -3.43 -7.02
C LYS A 33 -1.25 -3.51 -6.37
N MET A 34 -1.39 -4.30 -5.30
CA MET A 34 -2.64 -4.39 -4.54
C MET A 34 -3.07 -3.04 -3.94
N ALA A 35 -2.12 -2.28 -3.38
CA ALA A 35 -2.38 -0.94 -2.86
C ALA A 35 -2.80 0.04 -3.98
N MET A 36 -2.20 -0.08 -5.16
CA MET A 36 -2.54 0.72 -6.34
C MET A 36 -3.89 0.31 -6.96
N GLU A 37 -4.30 -0.95 -6.86
CA GLU A 37 -5.61 -1.43 -7.36
C GLU A 37 -6.76 -1.15 -6.39
N SER A 38 -6.48 -0.77 -5.15
CA SER A 38 -7.51 -0.40 -4.17
C SER A 38 -8.33 0.81 -4.65
N GLU A 39 -9.65 0.64 -4.69
CA GLU A 39 -10.57 1.74 -4.97
C GLU A 39 -10.45 2.90 -3.97
N LYS A 40 -10.18 2.62 -2.70
CA LYS A 40 -10.02 3.69 -1.69
C LYS A 40 -8.77 4.49 -1.98
N VAL A 41 -7.66 3.84 -2.30
CA VAL A 41 -6.39 4.49 -2.61
C VAL A 41 -6.50 5.25 -3.93
N GLN A 42 -7.08 4.65 -4.96
CA GLN A 42 -7.35 5.27 -6.27
C GLN A 42 -8.04 6.62 -6.13
N LYS A 43 -9.06 6.75 -5.27
CA LYS A 43 -9.75 8.04 -4.99
C LYS A 43 -8.82 9.15 -4.50
N PHE A 44 -7.68 8.82 -3.88
CA PHE A 44 -6.73 9.81 -3.35
C PHE A 44 -5.53 10.07 -4.25
N ILE A 45 -5.26 9.19 -5.21
CA ILE A 45 -4.15 9.31 -6.17
C ILE A 45 -4.64 9.66 -7.58
N GLN A 46 -5.93 9.51 -7.87
CA GLN A 46 -6.55 9.92 -9.13
C GLN A 46 -6.27 11.40 -9.40
N ASP A 47 -5.96 11.70 -10.66
CA ASP A 47 -5.60 13.03 -11.17
C ASP A 47 -4.37 13.67 -10.50
N LYS A 48 -3.56 12.88 -9.80
CA LYS A 48 -2.31 13.33 -9.17
C LYS A 48 -1.11 12.62 -9.74
N THR A 49 0.04 13.28 -9.64
CA THR A 49 1.31 12.69 -10.03
C THR A 49 1.92 11.96 -8.84
N ILE A 50 2.19 10.66 -9.00
CA ILE A 50 2.93 9.89 -7.99
C ILE A 50 4.40 10.33 -8.04
N VAL A 51 4.88 10.88 -6.94
CA VAL A 51 6.26 11.38 -6.80
C VAL A 51 7.19 10.27 -6.35
N LYS A 52 6.75 9.45 -5.40
CA LYS A 52 7.48 8.32 -4.86
C LYS A 52 6.55 7.40 -4.09
N ILE A 53 6.91 6.13 -4.03
CA ILE A 53 6.26 5.13 -3.21
C ILE A 53 7.30 4.67 -2.18
N ILE A 54 6.93 4.69 -0.91
CA ILE A 54 7.78 4.29 0.21
C ILE A 54 7.22 3.01 0.77
N HIS A 55 7.96 1.92 0.62
CA HIS A 55 7.60 0.61 1.13
C HIS A 55 8.37 0.31 2.42
N VAL A 56 7.65 -0.06 3.48
CA VAL A 56 8.22 -0.59 4.72
C VAL A 56 7.76 -2.05 4.86
N PRO A 57 8.66 -3.02 4.61
CA PRO A 57 8.31 -4.44 4.63
C PRO A 57 7.63 -4.84 5.92
N GLY A 58 6.51 -5.57 5.78
CA GLY A 58 5.76 -6.08 6.92
C GLY A 58 4.95 -5.03 7.69
N LYS A 59 4.93 -3.75 7.26
CA LYS A 59 4.30 -2.66 8.03
C LYS A 59 3.38 -1.77 7.22
N LEU A 60 3.89 -1.06 6.22
CA LEU A 60 3.12 -0.05 5.50
C LEU A 60 3.66 0.28 4.10
N ILE A 61 2.77 0.83 3.28
CA ILE A 61 3.10 1.51 2.02
C ILE A 61 2.64 2.96 2.13
N ASN A 62 3.49 3.92 1.78
CA ASN A 62 3.11 5.32 1.68
C ASN A 62 3.34 5.86 0.26
N ILE A 63 2.25 6.27 -0.38
CA ILE A 63 2.24 6.83 -1.73
C ILE A 63 2.27 8.35 -1.61
N VAL A 64 3.33 8.97 -2.10
CA VAL A 64 3.47 10.42 -2.12
C VAL A 64 2.99 10.95 -3.46
N VAL A 65 1.97 11.81 -3.42
CA VAL A 65 1.33 12.39 -4.59
C VAL A 65 1.39 13.91 -4.58
N LYS A 66 1.51 14.51 -5.77
CA LYS A 66 1.43 15.96 -6.03
C LYS A 66 0.23 16.29 -6.89
#